data_AF-A0A8J2AUV1-F1
#
_entry.id   AF-A0A8J2AUV1-F1
#
_cell.length_a   1.000
_cell.length_b   1.000
_cell.length_c   1.000
_cell.angle_alpha   90.00
_cell.angle_beta   90.00
_cell.angle_gamma   90.00
#
_symmetry.space_group_name_H-M   'P 1'
#
loop_
_entity.id
_entity.type
_entity.pdbx_description
1 polymer ?
#
loop_
_entity_poly.entity_id
_entity_poly.type
_entity_poly.pdbx_seq_one_letter_code
_entity_poly.pdbx_strand_id
1 'polypeptide(L)'
;MTSSTSTGSGPGAENGTQPGPSSKKKYLWYDCDPGVDDAIALILAVANTSTTFNTELLGVSTVAGNVNLAKTTTNARKILYLAGKGKDYPVYPGASRPLLRDPKFADHIHGDTGLDGTDTLGKIRLENYNSEEQLQLGGGKNKHAVEAMRDAILSTPRHTSWLVCTGPLTNTALLFSLYGDKICGHLAGFVFMGGAVALGNINSAVEFNCHCDPEAAKMVIEVYCAKIRTALMVPLDLTTLALAGPDFETRVAQIFSTSQENYQEPDLARTVRQLLRRAGENYGNWRNPEVLLNLERYGHAAKNQYPLHDPIAVFFVLFPEAFRNEKDREKYLNLHEVAREDDDRGQRQNGEDGDGEQQSGPAAAPTLPNYSSPQSLGFVEKHRVFVDVTTTGPGSLQSSRLSPAGQTVVDFDSREEGEKNLFIAFRMDFEMFWKEILAAIRTCGEKRIVAE
;
A
#
# COMPACT_ATOMS: atom_id res chain seq x y z
N MET A 1 -40.93 71.41 2.54
CA MET A 1 -41.58 70.12 2.79
C MET A 1 -40.48 69.07 3.00
N THR A 2 -40.35 68.62 4.24
CA THR A 2 -39.96 67.27 4.71
C THR A 2 -39.17 66.31 3.78
N SER A 3 -37.97 65.95 4.27
CA SER A 3 -37.40 64.59 4.44
C SER A 3 -37.44 63.56 3.30
N SER A 4 -36.28 63.01 2.95
CA SER A 4 -35.88 61.68 3.46
C SER A 4 -34.46 61.31 3.02
N THR A 5 -33.66 60.88 4.00
CA THR A 5 -32.35 60.25 3.87
C THR A 5 -32.52 58.74 3.74
N SER A 6 -31.87 58.12 2.76
CA SER A 6 -31.53 56.70 2.81
C SER A 6 -30.07 56.51 2.39
N THR A 7 -29.27 56.09 3.34
CA THR A 7 -27.86 55.72 3.23
C THR A 7 -27.71 54.42 2.43
N GLY A 8 -27.02 54.47 1.28
CA GLY A 8 -26.59 53.29 0.52
C GLY A 8 -25.06 53.23 0.50
N SER A 9 -24.52 52.23 1.19
CA SER A 9 -23.08 51.97 1.35
C SER A 9 -22.44 51.46 0.05
N GLY A 10 -21.22 51.93 -0.22
CA GLY A 10 -20.36 51.49 -1.33
C GLY A 10 -19.74 50.09 -1.16
N PRO A 11 -18.85 49.69 -2.08
CA PRO A 11 -18.78 48.34 -2.65
C PRO A 11 -18.06 47.32 -1.75
N GLY A 12 -18.66 46.13 -1.62
CA GLY A 12 -17.99 44.97 -1.06
C GLY A 12 -16.97 44.43 -2.04
N ALA A 13 -15.69 44.54 -1.67
CA ALA A 13 -14.60 43.87 -2.37
C ALA A 13 -14.81 42.36 -2.31
N GLU A 14 -14.92 41.74 -3.47
CA GLU A 14 -14.85 40.29 -3.64
C GLU A 14 -13.46 39.83 -3.21
N ASN A 15 -13.36 39.23 -2.02
CA ASN A 15 -12.20 38.43 -1.64
C ASN A 15 -12.23 37.14 -2.47
N GLY A 16 -11.71 37.23 -3.69
CA GLY A 16 -11.33 36.08 -4.50
C GLY A 16 -10.31 35.27 -3.71
N THR A 17 -10.77 34.17 -3.13
CA THR A 17 -9.90 33.18 -2.49
C THR A 17 -9.06 32.58 -3.62
N GLN A 18 -7.80 32.97 -3.67
CA GLN A 18 -6.82 32.38 -4.58
C GLN A 18 -6.84 30.86 -4.38
N PRO A 19 -7.01 30.05 -5.44
CA PRO A 19 -6.90 28.61 -5.32
C PRO A 19 -5.48 28.28 -4.82
N GLY A 20 -5.40 27.44 -3.79
CA GLY A 20 -4.13 26.98 -3.23
C GLY A 20 -3.23 26.31 -4.30
N PRO A 21 -1.94 26.12 -4.01
CA PRO A 21 -0.97 25.59 -4.97
C PRO A 21 -1.48 24.29 -5.59
N SER A 22 -1.69 24.28 -6.91
CA SER A 22 -2.15 23.08 -7.61
C SER A 22 -1.14 21.95 -7.41
N SER A 23 -1.52 20.88 -6.72
CA SER A 23 -0.65 19.72 -6.54
C SER A 23 -0.29 19.14 -7.91
N LYS A 24 1.00 18.92 -8.18
CA LYS A 24 1.46 18.32 -9.43
C LYS A 24 0.80 16.95 -9.62
N LYS A 25 0.48 16.62 -10.87
CA LYS A 25 -0.11 15.32 -11.22
C LYS A 25 0.84 14.18 -10.86
N LYS A 26 0.36 13.23 -10.06
CA LYS A 26 1.02 12.00 -9.68
C LYS A 26 0.61 10.89 -10.65
N TYR A 27 1.51 9.96 -10.90
CA TYR A 27 1.20 8.75 -11.66
C TYR A 27 1.51 7.53 -10.80
N LEU A 28 0.73 6.47 -10.96
CA LEU A 28 0.83 5.27 -10.16
C LEU A 28 0.90 4.05 -11.10
N TRP A 29 1.88 3.18 -10.89
CA TRP A 29 1.84 1.80 -11.38
C TRP A 29 1.61 0.86 -10.21
N TYR A 30 0.69 -0.10 -10.37
CA TYR A 30 0.35 -1.06 -9.32
C TYR A 30 0.71 -2.50 -9.72
N ASP A 31 1.57 -3.15 -8.95
CA ASP A 31 2.00 -4.55 -9.14
C ASP A 31 1.51 -5.41 -7.99
N CYS A 32 0.71 -6.44 -8.28
CA CYS A 32 -0.05 -7.19 -7.26
C CYS A 32 -0.20 -8.68 -7.58
N ASP A 33 -0.70 -9.46 -6.63
CA ASP A 33 -0.97 -10.88 -6.79
C ASP A 33 -2.38 -11.25 -6.25
N PRO A 34 -3.46 -10.73 -6.88
CA PRO A 34 -4.69 -10.46 -6.15
C PRO A 34 -5.26 -11.56 -5.27
N GLY A 35 -5.08 -11.34 -3.97
CA GLY A 35 -5.86 -11.87 -2.86
C GLY A 35 -6.95 -10.88 -2.39
N VAL A 36 -7.44 -11.08 -1.17
CA VAL A 36 -8.61 -10.36 -0.64
C VAL A 36 -8.33 -8.88 -0.44
N ASP A 37 -7.16 -8.54 0.10
CA ASP A 37 -6.70 -7.19 0.38
C ASP A 37 -6.18 -6.46 -0.87
N ASP A 38 -5.50 -7.13 -1.80
CA ASP A 38 -5.23 -6.58 -3.14
C ASP A 38 -6.51 -6.14 -3.86
N ALA A 39 -7.62 -6.88 -3.67
CA ALA A 39 -8.90 -6.49 -4.25
C ALA A 39 -9.35 -5.12 -3.74
N ILE A 40 -9.18 -4.87 -2.43
CA ILE A 40 -9.49 -3.58 -1.81
C ILE A 40 -8.49 -2.51 -2.24
N ALA A 41 -7.21 -2.86 -2.36
CA ALA A 41 -6.16 -1.94 -2.80
C ALA A 41 -6.38 -1.47 -4.23
N LEU A 42 -6.80 -2.39 -5.11
CA LEU A 42 -7.13 -2.10 -6.50
C LEU A 42 -8.37 -1.22 -6.62
N ILE A 43 -9.41 -1.47 -5.81
CA ILE A 43 -10.59 -0.59 -5.71
C ILE A 43 -10.17 0.82 -5.27
N LEU A 44 -9.32 0.92 -4.25
CA LEU A 44 -8.79 2.20 -3.76
C LEU A 44 -8.00 2.94 -4.84
N ALA A 45 -7.13 2.22 -5.56
CA ALA A 45 -6.29 2.77 -6.62
C ALA A 45 -7.13 3.35 -7.77
N VAL A 46 -8.20 2.65 -8.20
CA VAL A 46 -9.02 3.12 -9.32
C VAL A 46 -10.08 4.14 -8.93
N ALA A 47 -10.60 4.11 -7.70
CA ALA A 47 -11.59 5.08 -7.23
C ALA A 47 -11.02 6.50 -7.17
N ASN A 48 -9.78 6.62 -6.67
CA ASN A 48 -9.13 7.91 -6.42
C ASN A 48 -8.48 8.55 -7.66
N THR A 49 -8.67 7.96 -8.85
CA THR A 49 -8.32 8.58 -10.13
C THR A 49 -9.34 9.63 -10.60
N SER A 50 -10.44 9.82 -9.85
CA SER A 50 -11.48 10.80 -10.13
C SER A 50 -11.31 12.05 -9.25
N THR A 51 -10.87 13.16 -9.84
CA THR A 51 -10.97 14.59 -9.41
C THR A 51 -10.50 15.03 -8.01
N THR A 52 -10.54 14.18 -6.99
CA THR A 52 -10.20 14.49 -5.59
C THR A 52 -8.68 14.45 -5.38
N PHE A 53 -7.99 13.53 -6.05
CA PHE A 53 -6.53 13.46 -6.09
C PHE A 53 -6.06 13.61 -7.53
N ASN A 54 -5.09 14.47 -7.76
CA ASN A 54 -4.45 14.63 -9.07
C ASN A 54 -3.53 13.42 -9.34
N THR A 55 -4.07 12.21 -9.33
CA THR A 55 -3.35 10.94 -9.51
C THR A 55 -3.95 10.15 -10.67
N GLU A 56 -3.10 9.62 -11.54
CA GLU A 56 -3.49 8.71 -12.64
C GLU A 56 -2.87 7.33 -12.45
N LEU A 57 -3.70 6.28 -12.55
CA LEU A 57 -3.21 4.90 -12.63
C LEU A 57 -2.77 4.60 -14.06
N LEU A 58 -1.50 4.25 -14.24
CA LEU A 58 -0.88 3.96 -15.52
C LEU A 58 -1.19 2.54 -16.02
N GLY A 59 -1.35 1.60 -15.10
CA GLY A 59 -1.53 0.19 -15.41
C GLY A 59 -1.41 -0.70 -14.18
N VAL A 60 -1.80 -1.96 -14.36
CA VAL A 60 -1.72 -3.00 -13.34
C VAL A 60 -0.85 -4.14 -13.86
N SER A 61 0.14 -4.57 -13.10
CA SER A 61 0.83 -5.83 -13.35
C SER A 61 0.48 -6.88 -12.32
N THR A 62 0.60 -8.14 -12.71
CA THR A 62 0.39 -9.27 -11.80
C THR A 62 1.60 -10.17 -11.68
N VAL A 63 1.77 -10.77 -10.51
CA VAL A 63 2.84 -11.73 -10.19
C VAL A 63 2.22 -13.00 -9.56
N ALA A 64 2.95 -14.11 -9.60
CA ALA A 64 2.61 -15.29 -8.80
C ALA A 64 2.96 -15.05 -7.33
N GLY A 65 2.03 -15.34 -6.42
CA GLY A 65 2.19 -15.14 -4.97
C GLY A 65 1.06 -15.82 -4.20
N ASN A 66 -0.03 -15.12 -3.86
CA ASN A 66 -1.19 -15.72 -3.19
C ASN A 66 -1.73 -16.96 -3.92
N VAL A 67 -1.81 -16.87 -5.25
CA VAL A 67 -2.11 -18.00 -6.14
C VAL A 67 -1.21 -17.93 -7.38
N ASN A 68 -1.31 -18.93 -8.27
CA ASN A 68 -0.53 -18.91 -9.51
C ASN A 68 -0.90 -17.70 -10.40
N LEU A 69 0.04 -17.30 -11.27
CA LEU A 69 -0.10 -16.11 -12.10
C LEU A 69 -1.39 -16.07 -12.93
N ALA A 70 -1.82 -17.19 -13.50
CA ALA A 70 -3.03 -17.21 -14.31
C ALA A 70 -4.28 -16.82 -13.48
N LYS A 71 -4.33 -17.24 -12.22
CA LYS A 71 -5.39 -16.88 -11.27
C LYS A 71 -5.24 -15.43 -10.81
N THR A 72 -4.04 -14.97 -10.43
CA THR A 72 -3.83 -13.57 -10.01
C THR A 72 -4.18 -12.57 -11.12
N THR A 73 -3.73 -12.82 -12.36
CA THR A 73 -4.11 -12.03 -13.54
C THR A 73 -5.63 -12.03 -13.77
N THR A 74 -6.28 -13.19 -13.65
CA THR A 74 -7.74 -13.29 -13.81
C THR A 74 -8.48 -12.50 -12.72
N ASN A 75 -8.01 -12.59 -11.48
CA ASN A 75 -8.59 -11.90 -10.32
C ASN A 75 -8.51 -10.38 -10.48
N ALA A 76 -7.33 -9.84 -10.83
CA ALA A 76 -7.16 -8.41 -11.10
C ALA A 76 -8.20 -7.89 -12.11
N ARG A 77 -8.38 -8.62 -13.22
CA ARG A 77 -9.32 -8.26 -14.29
C ARG A 77 -10.78 -8.30 -13.82
N LYS A 78 -11.15 -9.31 -13.03
CA LYS A 78 -12.50 -9.41 -12.45
C LYS A 78 -12.78 -8.28 -11.46
N ILE A 79 -11.82 -7.90 -10.63
CA ILE A 79 -11.95 -6.78 -9.69
C ILE A 79 -12.12 -5.46 -10.45
N LEU A 80 -11.29 -5.19 -11.46
CA LEU A 80 -11.43 -4.00 -12.31
C LEU A 80 -12.78 -3.97 -13.03
N TYR A 81 -13.24 -5.12 -13.52
CA TYR A 81 -14.56 -5.26 -14.11
C TYR A 81 -15.64 -4.89 -13.09
N LEU A 82 -15.59 -5.46 -11.87
CA LEU A 82 -16.51 -5.14 -10.76
C LEU A 82 -16.50 -3.67 -10.34
N ALA A 83 -15.35 -3.00 -10.44
CA ALA A 83 -15.22 -1.58 -10.16
C ALA A 83 -15.74 -0.68 -11.32
N GLY A 84 -16.26 -1.27 -12.41
CA GLY A 84 -16.67 -0.53 -13.60
C GLY A 84 -15.49 0.10 -14.35
N LYS A 85 -14.28 -0.46 -14.20
CA LYS A 85 -12.99 0.06 -14.64
C LYS A 85 -12.21 -0.92 -15.51
N GLY A 86 -12.85 -2.01 -15.92
CA GLY A 86 -12.16 -3.02 -16.69
C GLY A 86 -11.58 -2.49 -18.02
N LYS A 87 -12.38 -1.75 -18.79
CA LYS A 87 -11.90 -1.22 -20.07
C LYS A 87 -10.89 -0.08 -19.93
N ASP A 88 -10.78 0.50 -18.75
CA ASP A 88 -9.98 1.71 -18.51
C ASP A 88 -8.51 1.36 -18.23
N TYR A 89 -8.25 0.21 -17.59
CA TYR A 89 -6.90 -0.15 -17.12
C TYR A 89 -6.45 -1.53 -17.63
N PRO A 90 -5.36 -1.60 -18.42
CA PRO A 90 -4.80 -2.87 -18.84
C PRO A 90 -4.15 -3.61 -17.66
N VAL A 91 -4.27 -4.95 -17.69
CA VAL A 91 -3.62 -5.86 -16.73
C VAL A 91 -2.55 -6.67 -17.45
N TYR A 92 -1.30 -6.58 -16.99
CA TYR A 92 -0.16 -7.25 -17.60
C TYR A 92 0.31 -8.43 -16.74
N PRO A 93 0.32 -9.66 -17.27
CA PRO A 93 0.92 -10.78 -16.57
C PRO A 93 2.45 -10.63 -16.53
N GLY A 94 3.03 -10.83 -15.35
CA GLY A 94 4.46 -10.77 -15.09
C GLY A 94 5.07 -12.13 -14.79
N ALA A 95 5.92 -12.19 -13.77
CA ALA A 95 6.63 -13.40 -13.39
C ALA A 95 5.68 -14.47 -12.83
N SER A 96 5.77 -15.68 -13.38
CA SER A 96 4.96 -16.82 -12.97
C SER A 96 5.57 -17.66 -11.84
N ARG A 97 6.77 -17.31 -11.39
CA ARG A 97 7.54 -18.00 -10.35
C ARG A 97 8.57 -17.03 -9.73
N PRO A 98 9.04 -17.30 -8.50
CA PRO A 98 10.17 -16.59 -7.90
C PRO A 98 11.44 -16.68 -8.76
N LEU A 99 12.42 -15.81 -8.49
CA LEU A 99 13.69 -15.77 -9.23
C LEU A 99 14.44 -17.10 -9.17
N LEU A 100 14.63 -17.65 -7.97
CA LEU A 100 15.47 -18.85 -7.76
C LEU A 100 14.76 -20.03 -7.10
N ARG A 101 13.59 -19.82 -6.48
CA ARG A 101 12.94 -20.81 -5.61
C ARG A 101 11.69 -21.42 -6.25
N ASP A 102 11.26 -22.54 -5.68
CA ASP A 102 9.96 -23.12 -6.00
C ASP A 102 8.83 -22.17 -5.57
N PRO A 103 7.75 -22.05 -6.37
CA PRO A 103 6.61 -21.22 -6.02
C PRO A 103 5.95 -21.66 -4.72
N LYS A 104 5.54 -20.68 -3.93
CA LYS A 104 4.72 -20.85 -2.74
C LYS A 104 3.41 -20.08 -2.93
N PHE A 105 2.33 -20.62 -2.40
CA PHE A 105 0.98 -20.05 -2.52
C PHE A 105 0.30 -19.95 -1.16
N ALA A 106 -0.70 -19.08 -1.06
CA ALA A 106 -1.53 -18.84 0.13
C ALA A 106 -3.01 -19.18 -0.12
N ASP A 107 -3.27 -20.20 -0.93
CA ASP A 107 -4.59 -20.76 -1.21
C ASP A 107 -5.35 -21.19 0.07
N HIS A 108 -4.65 -21.56 1.13
CA HIS A 108 -5.25 -21.82 2.45
C HIS A 108 -5.89 -20.58 3.12
N ILE A 109 -5.43 -19.36 2.82
CA ILE A 109 -6.00 -18.09 3.34
C ILE A 109 -7.04 -17.57 2.35
N HIS A 110 -6.67 -17.48 1.08
CA HIS A 110 -7.44 -16.80 0.02
C HIS A 110 -8.38 -17.72 -0.78
N GLY A 111 -8.32 -19.03 -0.52
CA GLY A 111 -9.02 -20.06 -1.28
C GLY A 111 -8.31 -20.47 -2.58
N ASP A 112 -8.84 -21.51 -3.22
CA ASP A 112 -8.24 -22.13 -4.40
C ASP A 112 -8.13 -21.13 -5.57
N THR A 113 -9.10 -20.23 -5.72
CA THR A 113 -9.05 -19.20 -6.77
C THR A 113 -8.29 -17.94 -6.35
N GLY A 114 -7.97 -17.78 -5.07
CA GLY A 114 -7.42 -16.54 -4.48
C GLY A 114 -8.49 -15.51 -4.10
N LEU A 115 -9.74 -15.69 -4.53
CA LEU A 115 -10.88 -14.84 -4.17
C LEU A 115 -12.15 -15.69 -3.94
N ASP A 116 -12.00 -16.83 -3.28
CA ASP A 116 -13.12 -17.71 -2.98
C ASP A 116 -14.11 -17.09 -1.98
N GLY A 117 -15.31 -17.68 -1.91
CA GLY A 117 -16.34 -17.25 -0.96
C GLY A 117 -17.26 -16.15 -1.48
N THR A 118 -17.20 -15.83 -2.78
CA THR A 118 -18.09 -14.86 -3.42
C THR A 118 -19.06 -15.51 -4.39
N ASP A 119 -20.29 -15.02 -4.44
CA ASP A 119 -21.28 -15.47 -5.44
C ASP A 119 -21.20 -14.68 -6.76
N THR A 120 -20.40 -13.62 -6.79
CA THR A 120 -20.29 -12.68 -7.93
C THR A 120 -19.12 -13.05 -8.85
N LEU A 121 -17.91 -13.25 -8.32
CA LEU A 121 -16.70 -13.41 -9.16
C LEU A 121 -16.75 -14.68 -10.01
N GLY A 122 -17.43 -15.72 -9.53
CA GLY A 122 -17.66 -16.96 -10.26
C GLY A 122 -18.60 -16.82 -11.47
N LYS A 123 -19.42 -15.75 -11.51
CA LYS A 123 -20.36 -15.46 -12.62
C LYS A 123 -19.73 -14.61 -13.72
N ILE A 124 -18.67 -13.87 -13.43
CA ILE A 124 -17.99 -13.02 -14.42
C ILE A 124 -17.29 -13.91 -15.45
N ARG A 125 -17.69 -13.78 -16.71
CA ARG A 125 -17.06 -14.41 -17.87
C ARG A 125 -16.26 -13.34 -18.61
N LEU A 126 -14.93 -13.38 -18.48
CA LEU A 126 -14.04 -12.42 -19.15
C LEU A 126 -13.88 -12.68 -20.67
N GLU A 127 -14.58 -13.68 -21.19
CA GLU A 127 -14.54 -14.14 -22.59
C GLU A 127 -14.94 -13.01 -23.56
N ASN A 128 -15.93 -12.20 -23.18
CA ASN A 128 -16.40 -11.03 -23.94
C ASN A 128 -15.52 -9.77 -23.75
N TYR A 129 -14.61 -9.82 -22.79
CA TYR A 129 -13.74 -8.72 -22.42
C TYR A 129 -12.32 -8.87 -23.04
N ASN A 130 -12.10 -9.98 -23.75
CA ASN A 130 -10.81 -10.44 -24.23
C ASN A 130 -10.53 -10.23 -25.73
N SER A 131 -11.43 -9.67 -26.54
CA SER A 131 -11.31 -9.90 -27.99
C SER A 131 -10.35 -8.96 -28.74
N GLU A 132 -10.23 -7.67 -28.42
CA GLU A 132 -9.33 -6.78 -29.19
C GLU A 132 -8.96 -5.48 -28.46
N GLU A 133 -9.87 -4.87 -27.70
CA GLU A 133 -9.62 -3.59 -26.99
C GLU A 133 -8.57 -3.68 -25.88
N GLN A 134 -8.62 -4.71 -25.02
CA GLN A 134 -7.57 -4.92 -24.00
C GLN A 134 -6.21 -5.28 -24.63
N LEU A 135 -6.22 -5.93 -25.80
CA LEU A 135 -5.00 -6.25 -26.56
C LEU A 135 -4.39 -5.00 -27.21
N GLN A 136 -5.21 -4.00 -27.56
CA GLN A 136 -4.79 -2.71 -28.08
C GLN A 136 -4.29 -1.76 -26.98
N LEU A 137 -4.97 -1.70 -25.82
CA LEU A 137 -4.52 -0.95 -24.64
C LEU A 137 -3.21 -1.51 -24.04
N GLY A 138 -2.97 -2.81 -24.21
CA GLY A 138 -1.76 -3.53 -23.78
C GLY A 138 -0.53 -3.38 -24.70
N GLY A 139 -0.62 -2.60 -25.79
CA GLY A 139 0.49 -2.42 -26.73
C GLY A 139 0.77 -3.62 -27.64
N GLY A 140 -0.23 -4.45 -27.92
CA GLY A 140 -0.09 -5.64 -28.77
C GLY A 140 0.11 -6.92 -27.96
N LYS A 141 -0.31 -8.06 -28.54
CA LYS A 141 -0.34 -9.39 -27.91
C LYS A 141 0.96 -9.70 -27.13
N ASN A 142 0.80 -10.12 -25.86
CA ASN A 142 1.82 -10.75 -25.01
C ASN A 142 2.92 -9.86 -24.39
N LYS A 143 2.72 -8.55 -24.25
CA LYS A 143 3.69 -7.71 -23.54
C LYS A 143 3.81 -8.11 -22.06
N HIS A 144 5.02 -8.42 -21.61
CA HIS A 144 5.30 -8.80 -20.23
C HIS A 144 5.21 -7.57 -19.30
N ALA A 145 4.71 -7.77 -18.07
CA ALA A 145 4.56 -6.72 -17.06
C ALA A 145 5.79 -5.80 -16.92
N VAL A 146 6.99 -6.37 -16.87
CA VAL A 146 8.26 -5.62 -16.74
C VAL A 146 8.48 -4.59 -17.86
N GLU A 147 8.16 -4.94 -19.10
CA GLU A 147 8.31 -4.00 -20.23
C GLU A 147 7.19 -2.96 -20.24
N ALA A 148 5.98 -3.35 -19.87
CA ALA A 148 4.85 -2.43 -19.75
C ALA A 148 5.09 -1.40 -18.64
N MET A 149 5.58 -1.84 -17.47
CA MET A 149 6.04 -1.00 -16.37
C MET A 149 7.06 0.02 -16.84
N ARG A 150 8.14 -0.44 -17.49
CA ARG A 150 9.21 0.41 -18.01
C ARG A 150 8.64 1.51 -18.90
N ASP A 151 7.85 1.13 -19.91
CA ASP A 151 7.37 2.08 -20.90
C ASP A 151 6.40 3.10 -20.30
N ALA A 152 5.50 2.65 -19.43
CA ALA A 152 4.56 3.53 -18.76
C ALA A 152 5.27 4.50 -17.80
N ILE A 153 6.18 4.02 -16.96
CA ILE A 153 6.95 4.86 -16.03
C ILE A 153 7.77 5.91 -16.78
N LEU A 154 8.48 5.51 -17.84
CA LEU A 154 9.32 6.44 -18.61
C LEU A 154 8.51 7.41 -19.48
N SER A 155 7.24 7.14 -19.74
CA SER A 155 6.34 8.06 -20.46
C SER A 155 5.86 9.24 -19.61
N THR A 156 5.97 9.15 -18.28
CA THR A 156 5.59 10.25 -17.38
C THR A 156 6.72 11.26 -17.24
N PRO A 157 6.44 12.50 -16.79
CA PRO A 157 7.50 13.41 -16.35
C PRO A 157 8.36 12.76 -15.26
N ARG A 158 9.67 13.06 -15.25
CA ARG A 158 10.58 12.59 -14.21
C ARG A 158 10.06 13.00 -12.82
N HIS A 159 10.25 12.12 -11.85
CA HIS A 159 9.89 12.33 -10.45
C HIS A 159 8.40 12.59 -10.22
N THR A 160 7.53 12.00 -11.05
CA THR A 160 6.06 12.06 -10.86
C THR A 160 5.38 10.71 -10.73
N SER A 161 6.03 9.62 -11.16
CA SER A 161 5.48 8.26 -11.10
C SER A 161 5.91 7.50 -9.84
N TRP A 162 4.97 6.75 -9.29
CA TRP A 162 5.16 5.86 -8.14
C TRP A 162 4.98 4.41 -8.59
N LEU A 163 5.87 3.53 -8.13
CA LEU A 163 5.69 2.09 -8.24
C LEU A 163 5.19 1.57 -6.89
N VAL A 164 4.02 0.93 -6.88
CA VAL A 164 3.42 0.30 -5.69
C VAL A 164 3.35 -1.20 -5.89
N CYS A 165 3.96 -1.97 -4.99
CA CYS A 165 4.01 -3.43 -5.06
C CYS A 165 3.37 -4.07 -3.83
N THR A 166 2.40 -4.95 -4.01
CA THR A 166 1.70 -5.63 -2.90
C THR A 166 1.84 -7.14 -2.93
N GLY A 167 2.56 -7.68 -3.92
CA GLY A 167 2.96 -9.09 -3.96
C GLY A 167 4.46 -9.31 -3.83
N PRO A 168 4.93 -10.54 -4.08
CA PRO A 168 6.35 -10.86 -4.14
C PRO A 168 7.09 -9.96 -5.13
N LEU A 169 8.23 -9.39 -4.73
CA LEU A 169 8.96 -8.37 -5.48
C LEU A 169 9.65 -8.86 -6.77
N THR A 170 9.29 -10.03 -7.29
CA THR A 170 9.87 -10.68 -8.47
C THR A 170 9.85 -9.76 -9.70
N ASN A 171 8.69 -9.16 -10.00
CA ASN A 171 8.53 -8.25 -11.14
C ASN A 171 9.43 -7.00 -10.98
N THR A 172 9.49 -6.45 -9.78
CA THR A 172 10.31 -5.29 -9.42
C THR A 172 11.80 -5.58 -9.52
N ALA A 173 12.24 -6.74 -9.02
CA ALA A 173 13.63 -7.19 -9.13
C ALA A 173 14.04 -7.35 -10.60
N LEU A 174 13.17 -7.92 -11.45
CA LEU A 174 13.41 -8.02 -12.89
C LEU A 174 13.46 -6.64 -13.57
N LEU A 175 12.52 -5.73 -13.25
CA LEU A 175 12.49 -4.37 -13.77
C LEU A 175 13.78 -3.61 -13.43
N PHE A 176 14.21 -3.66 -12.17
CA PHE A 176 15.40 -2.96 -11.71
C PHE A 176 16.71 -3.61 -12.19
N SER A 177 16.73 -4.94 -12.34
CA SER A 177 17.86 -5.66 -12.95
C SER A 177 18.12 -5.22 -14.38
N LEU A 178 17.05 -5.07 -15.17
CA LEU A 178 17.16 -4.73 -16.60
C LEU A 178 17.28 -3.22 -16.86
N TYR A 179 16.64 -2.39 -16.02
CA TYR A 179 16.44 -0.96 -16.32
C TYR A 179 16.69 -0.01 -15.14
N GLY A 180 17.30 -0.48 -14.04
CA GLY A 180 17.43 0.25 -12.77
C GLY A 180 18.00 1.65 -12.89
N ASP A 181 19.09 1.85 -13.66
CA ASP A 181 19.73 3.17 -13.80
C ASP A 181 18.78 4.24 -14.33
N LYS A 182 17.87 3.86 -15.24
CA LYS A 182 16.86 4.76 -15.80
C LYS A 182 15.64 4.86 -14.89
N ILE A 183 15.13 3.72 -14.43
CA ILE A 183 13.87 3.65 -13.69
C ILE A 183 14.01 4.27 -12.29
N CYS A 184 15.04 3.91 -11.53
CA CYS A 184 15.22 4.43 -10.16
C CYS A 184 15.38 5.96 -10.16
N GLY A 185 16.12 6.50 -11.13
CA GLY A 185 16.27 7.95 -11.29
C GLY A 185 15.04 8.67 -11.87
N HIS A 186 14.04 7.95 -12.38
CA HIS A 186 12.82 8.53 -12.96
C HIS A 186 11.64 8.52 -11.98
N LEU A 187 11.59 7.55 -11.08
CA LEU A 187 10.52 7.44 -10.08
C LEU A 187 10.51 8.64 -9.11
N ALA A 188 9.31 9.06 -8.74
CA ALA A 188 9.08 9.88 -7.55
C ALA A 188 9.31 9.05 -6.28
N GLY A 189 8.85 7.80 -6.31
CA GLY A 189 9.08 6.85 -5.24
C GLY A 189 8.63 5.43 -5.55
N PHE A 190 8.95 4.55 -4.63
CA PHE A 190 8.64 3.13 -4.63
C PHE A 190 8.07 2.77 -3.25
N VAL A 191 6.94 2.10 -3.22
CA VAL A 191 6.30 1.63 -1.99
C VAL A 191 6.00 0.16 -2.15
N PHE A 192 6.26 -0.64 -1.13
CA PHE A 192 5.83 -2.02 -1.13
C PHE A 192 5.22 -2.43 0.20
N MET A 193 4.18 -3.27 0.13
CA MET A 193 3.69 -4.03 1.27
C MET A 193 4.52 -5.30 1.38
N GLY A 194 5.17 -5.46 2.53
CA GLY A 194 5.97 -6.64 2.81
C GLY A 194 6.96 -6.41 3.93
N GLY A 195 7.51 -7.50 4.42
CA GLY A 195 8.44 -7.49 5.54
C GLY A 195 7.77 -7.32 6.91
N ALA A 196 8.57 -7.58 7.92
CA ALA A 196 8.22 -7.42 9.33
C ALA A 196 9.45 -6.92 10.08
N VAL A 197 9.25 -5.96 10.97
CA VAL A 197 10.27 -5.48 11.90
C VAL A 197 10.26 -6.35 13.15
N ALA A 198 9.07 -6.62 13.71
CA ALA A 198 8.93 -7.46 14.89
C ALA A 198 8.46 -8.88 14.55
N LEU A 199 7.22 -9.04 14.06
CA LEU A 199 6.57 -10.36 13.94
C LEU A 199 6.15 -10.67 12.50
N GLY A 200 6.58 -11.83 12.01
CA GLY A 200 6.17 -12.38 10.71
C GLY A 200 4.81 -13.11 10.74
N ASN A 201 4.29 -13.46 9.56
CA ASN A 201 3.04 -14.23 9.41
C ASN A 201 3.27 -15.67 8.88
N ILE A 202 4.39 -15.94 8.20
CA ILE A 202 4.78 -17.31 7.81
C ILE A 202 5.38 -18.06 9.00
N ASN A 203 6.24 -17.37 9.73
CA ASN A 203 6.76 -17.77 11.02
C ASN A 203 6.99 -16.49 11.83
N SER A 204 7.58 -16.59 13.03
CA SER A 204 7.77 -15.43 13.91
C SER A 204 8.62 -14.30 13.31
N ALA A 205 9.36 -14.53 12.23
CA ALA A 205 10.33 -13.58 11.68
C ALA A 205 10.11 -13.21 10.20
N VAL A 206 9.26 -13.94 9.46
CA VAL A 206 9.14 -13.79 8.00
C VAL A 206 7.71 -13.45 7.59
N GLU A 207 7.59 -12.42 6.77
CA GLU A 207 6.37 -12.03 6.07
C GLU A 207 6.26 -12.73 4.69
N PHE A 208 5.03 -13.04 4.26
CA PHE A 208 4.70 -13.85 3.09
C PHE A 208 5.31 -13.38 1.76
N ASN A 209 5.16 -12.12 1.37
CA ASN A 209 5.70 -11.58 0.12
C ASN A 209 7.22 -11.72 0.07
N CYS A 210 7.90 -11.41 1.18
CA CYS A 210 9.33 -11.64 1.30
C CYS A 210 9.69 -13.13 1.31
N HIS A 211 8.84 -13.99 1.88
CA HIS A 211 9.04 -15.45 1.90
C HIS A 211 8.94 -16.10 0.52
N CYS A 212 8.04 -15.60 -0.32
CA CYS A 212 7.78 -16.10 -1.66
C CYS A 212 8.98 -15.90 -2.59
N ASP A 213 9.64 -14.74 -2.50
CA ASP A 213 10.88 -14.48 -3.24
C ASP A 213 11.90 -13.66 -2.42
N PRO A 214 12.62 -14.31 -1.48
CA PRO A 214 13.63 -13.64 -0.66
C PRO A 214 14.76 -13.03 -1.47
N GLU A 215 15.14 -13.64 -2.60
CA GLU A 215 16.18 -13.12 -3.47
C GLU A 215 15.76 -11.84 -4.18
N ALA A 216 14.52 -11.78 -4.67
CA ALA A 216 13.96 -10.55 -5.22
C ALA A 216 13.87 -9.46 -4.14
N ALA A 217 13.38 -9.80 -2.95
CA ALA A 217 13.29 -8.85 -1.83
C ALA A 217 14.67 -8.32 -1.44
N LYS A 218 15.68 -9.20 -1.30
CA LYS A 218 17.07 -8.83 -1.03
C LYS A 218 17.62 -7.88 -2.09
N MET A 219 17.45 -8.23 -3.35
CA MET A 219 17.93 -7.43 -4.47
C MET A 219 17.30 -6.04 -4.45
N VAL A 220 15.97 -5.94 -4.37
CA VAL A 220 15.26 -4.66 -4.39
C VAL A 220 15.67 -3.80 -3.20
N ILE A 221 15.61 -4.34 -1.98
CA ILE A 221 15.85 -3.61 -0.74
C ILE A 221 17.30 -3.16 -0.62
N GLU A 222 18.26 -4.07 -0.80
CA GLU A 222 19.66 -3.77 -0.51
C GLU A 222 20.38 -3.07 -1.67
N VAL A 223 19.97 -3.31 -2.92
CA VAL A 223 20.68 -2.79 -4.11
C VAL A 223 20.01 -1.56 -4.72
N TYR A 224 18.67 -1.45 -4.64
CA TYR A 224 17.92 -0.46 -5.41
C TYR A 224 17.19 0.59 -4.58
N CYS A 225 16.69 0.27 -3.38
CA CYS A 225 15.92 1.25 -2.58
C CYS A 225 16.71 2.53 -2.28
N ALA A 226 18.01 2.45 -2.00
CA ALA A 226 18.87 3.62 -1.79
C ALA A 226 19.07 4.49 -3.06
N LYS A 227 18.78 3.95 -4.26
CA LYS A 227 18.89 4.67 -5.54
C LYS A 227 17.59 5.38 -5.93
N ILE A 228 16.52 5.19 -5.16
CA ILE A 228 15.21 5.77 -5.41
C ILE A 228 15.01 6.91 -4.41
N ARG A 229 14.48 8.04 -4.87
CA ARG A 229 14.26 9.24 -4.06
C ARG A 229 13.51 8.94 -2.75
N THR A 230 12.45 8.17 -2.86
CA THR A 230 11.65 7.71 -1.73
C THR A 230 11.35 6.22 -1.92
N ALA A 231 11.94 5.36 -1.08
CA ALA A 231 11.60 3.94 -1.00
C ALA A 231 10.98 3.65 0.37
N LEU A 232 9.77 3.09 0.41
CA LEU A 232 9.01 2.83 1.63
C LEU A 232 8.59 1.36 1.73
N MET A 233 8.89 0.76 2.88
CA MET A 233 8.34 -0.52 3.33
C MET A 233 7.10 -0.27 4.20
N VAL A 234 6.03 -0.99 3.90
CA VAL A 234 4.81 -1.07 4.69
C VAL A 234 4.76 -2.46 5.34
N PRO A 235 5.28 -2.60 6.58
CA PRO A 235 5.46 -3.90 7.22
C PRO A 235 4.21 -4.41 7.94
N LEU A 236 4.25 -5.67 8.38
CA LEU A 236 3.25 -6.27 9.28
C LEU A 236 3.02 -5.46 10.56
N ASP A 237 4.06 -4.81 11.09
CA ASP A 237 3.97 -3.97 12.30
C ASP A 237 2.91 -2.87 12.19
N LEU A 238 2.72 -2.32 10.99
CA LEU A 238 1.66 -1.36 10.70
C LEU A 238 0.38 -2.04 10.21
N THR A 239 0.51 -2.94 9.24
CA THR A 239 -0.66 -3.46 8.51
C THR A 239 -1.58 -4.33 9.38
N THR A 240 -1.04 -5.00 10.40
CA THR A 240 -1.80 -5.78 11.39
C THR A 240 -2.78 -4.94 12.22
N LEU A 241 -2.63 -3.62 12.22
CA LEU A 241 -3.53 -2.70 12.91
C LEU A 241 -4.77 -2.34 12.07
N ALA A 242 -4.75 -2.58 10.74
CA ALA A 242 -5.85 -2.28 9.84
C ALA A 242 -6.84 -3.45 9.74
N LEU A 243 -7.49 -3.80 10.85
CA LEU A 243 -8.40 -4.94 10.91
C LEU A 243 -9.82 -4.59 10.38
N ALA A 244 -10.24 -5.28 9.33
CA ALA A 244 -11.60 -5.28 8.82
C ALA A 244 -12.41 -6.42 9.48
N GLY A 245 -13.37 -6.06 10.33
CA GLY A 245 -14.29 -6.99 10.99
C GLY A 245 -15.76 -6.78 10.62
N PRO A 246 -16.68 -7.43 11.35
CA PRO A 246 -18.13 -7.33 11.12
C PRO A 246 -18.67 -5.89 11.11
N ASP A 247 -18.07 -4.99 11.90
CA ASP A 247 -18.43 -3.57 11.92
C ASP A 247 -18.08 -2.87 10.60
N PHE A 248 -16.95 -3.23 9.98
CA PHE A 248 -16.59 -2.72 8.66
C PHE A 248 -17.51 -3.29 7.57
N GLU A 249 -17.81 -4.60 7.60
CA GLU A 249 -18.81 -5.20 6.70
C GLU A 249 -20.17 -4.49 6.80
N THR A 250 -20.59 -4.13 8.01
CA THR A 250 -21.85 -3.42 8.27
C THR A 250 -21.80 -2.02 7.66
N ARG A 251 -20.70 -1.29 7.85
CA ARG A 251 -20.49 0.03 7.22
C ARG A 251 -20.52 -0.05 5.69
N VAL A 252 -19.92 -1.07 5.08
CA VAL A 252 -19.97 -1.31 3.62
C VAL A 252 -21.42 -1.52 3.13
N ALA A 253 -22.25 -2.22 3.88
CA ALA A 253 -23.67 -2.35 3.52
C ALA A 253 -24.44 -1.03 3.66
N GLN A 254 -24.12 -0.26 4.71
CA GLN A 254 -24.80 1.00 5.03
C GLN A 254 -24.51 2.12 4.03
N ILE A 255 -23.30 2.21 3.47
CA ILE A 255 -22.93 3.29 2.51
C ILE A 255 -23.78 3.28 1.23
N PHE A 256 -24.47 2.18 0.94
CA PHE A 256 -25.40 2.07 -0.18
C PHE A 256 -26.86 1.92 0.25
N SER A 257 -27.15 1.76 1.55
CA SER A 257 -28.52 1.67 2.05
C SER A 257 -29.28 2.95 1.69
N THR A 258 -30.36 2.80 0.92
CA THR A 258 -31.27 3.89 0.57
C THR A 258 -32.68 3.52 1.00
N SER A 259 -33.52 4.51 1.30
CA SER A 259 -34.93 4.32 1.68
C SER A 259 -35.84 3.89 0.52
N GLN A 260 -35.29 3.33 -0.57
CA GLN A 260 -36.05 2.94 -1.75
C GLN A 260 -36.57 1.50 -1.64
N GLU A 261 -37.84 1.30 -2.00
CA GLU A 261 -38.57 0.02 -1.88
C GLU A 261 -38.02 -1.16 -2.73
N ASN A 262 -36.99 -0.95 -3.56
CA ASN A 262 -36.39 -2.01 -4.40
C ASN A 262 -34.85 -1.95 -4.42
N TYR A 263 -34.24 -1.56 -3.31
CA TYR A 263 -32.79 -1.48 -3.21
C TYR A 263 -32.15 -2.89 -3.31
N GLN A 264 -31.30 -3.07 -4.32
CA GLN A 264 -30.40 -4.22 -4.46
C GLN A 264 -28.97 -3.74 -4.26
N GLU A 265 -28.27 -4.35 -3.31
CA GLU A 265 -26.86 -4.07 -3.01
C GLU A 265 -26.00 -4.20 -4.27
N PRO A 266 -25.09 -3.24 -4.57
CA PRO A 266 -24.19 -3.37 -5.69
C PRO A 266 -23.31 -4.62 -5.60
N ASP A 267 -23.05 -5.24 -6.74
CA ASP A 267 -22.26 -6.46 -6.83
C ASP A 267 -20.84 -6.28 -6.25
N LEU A 268 -20.22 -5.12 -6.45
CA LEU A 268 -18.92 -4.81 -5.82
C LEU A 268 -19.00 -4.83 -4.29
N ALA A 269 -19.98 -4.14 -3.71
CA ALA A 269 -20.14 -4.03 -2.26
C ALA A 269 -20.42 -5.39 -1.61
N ARG A 270 -21.32 -6.17 -2.24
CA ARG A 270 -21.60 -7.55 -1.83
C ARG A 270 -20.36 -8.42 -1.89
N THR A 271 -19.59 -8.33 -2.97
CA THR A 271 -18.35 -9.09 -3.17
C THR A 271 -17.33 -8.75 -2.10
N VAL A 272 -17.10 -7.45 -1.81
CA VAL A 272 -16.18 -7.01 -0.76
C VAL A 272 -16.59 -7.59 0.61
N ARG A 273 -17.87 -7.50 0.99
CA ARG A 273 -18.36 -8.07 2.25
C ARG A 273 -18.16 -9.58 2.33
N GLN A 274 -18.47 -10.30 1.26
CA GLN A 274 -18.32 -11.75 1.18
C GLN A 274 -16.85 -12.18 1.30
N LEU A 275 -15.94 -11.49 0.59
CA LEU A 275 -14.50 -11.73 0.69
C LEU A 275 -13.99 -11.50 2.11
N LEU A 276 -14.31 -10.35 2.72
CA LEU A 276 -13.83 -10.01 4.06
C LEU A 276 -14.35 -10.97 5.12
N ARG A 277 -15.62 -11.36 5.04
CA ARG A 277 -16.20 -12.36 5.94
C ARG A 277 -15.47 -13.69 5.85
N ARG A 278 -15.32 -14.19 4.62
CA ARG A 278 -14.65 -15.48 4.37
C ARG A 278 -13.20 -15.44 4.83
N ALA A 279 -12.50 -14.35 4.53
CA ALA A 279 -11.12 -14.13 4.93
C ALA A 279 -11.01 -14.07 6.45
N GLY A 280 -11.86 -13.32 7.14
CA GLY A 280 -11.88 -13.25 8.60
C GLY A 280 -12.14 -14.61 9.26
N GLU A 281 -13.06 -15.41 8.72
CA GLU A 281 -13.33 -16.77 9.18
C GLU A 281 -12.12 -17.70 8.99
N ASN A 282 -11.48 -17.68 7.81
CA ASN A 282 -10.28 -18.49 7.54
C ASN A 282 -9.11 -18.07 8.43
N TYR A 283 -8.89 -16.76 8.50
CA TYR A 283 -7.81 -16.14 9.23
C TYR A 283 -7.91 -16.43 10.73
N GLY A 284 -9.10 -16.29 11.33
CA GLY A 284 -9.35 -16.58 12.74
C GLY A 284 -9.22 -18.07 13.12
N ASN A 285 -9.27 -18.98 12.16
CA ASN A 285 -9.10 -20.43 12.38
C ASN A 285 -7.65 -20.89 12.25
N TRP A 286 -6.76 -20.06 11.71
CA TRP A 286 -5.37 -20.43 11.49
C TRP A 286 -4.48 -20.03 12.66
N ARG A 287 -3.49 -20.87 12.97
CA ARG A 287 -2.48 -20.58 13.99
C ARG A 287 -1.24 -19.98 13.34
N ASN A 288 -1.33 -18.75 12.84
CA ASN A 288 -0.14 -17.97 12.51
C ASN A 288 0.18 -16.96 13.64
N PRO A 289 1.43 -16.45 13.72
CA PRO A 289 1.83 -15.52 14.77
C PRO A 289 1.02 -14.23 14.76
N GLU A 290 0.57 -13.80 13.60
CA GLU A 290 -0.18 -12.57 13.41
C GLU A 290 -1.58 -12.61 14.05
N VAL A 291 -2.31 -13.72 13.87
CA VAL A 291 -3.58 -14.01 14.56
C VAL A 291 -3.38 -14.02 16.06
N LEU A 292 -2.31 -14.67 16.54
CA LEU A 292 -2.00 -14.75 17.97
C LEU A 292 -1.72 -13.36 18.55
N LEU A 293 -0.95 -12.53 17.84
CA LEU A 293 -0.68 -11.15 18.23
C LEU A 293 -1.96 -10.32 18.30
N ASN A 294 -2.84 -10.46 17.31
CA ASN A 294 -4.11 -9.74 17.30
C ASN A 294 -5.06 -10.23 18.41
N LEU A 295 -5.09 -11.52 18.71
CA LEU A 295 -5.83 -12.07 19.85
C LEU A 295 -5.25 -11.60 21.20
N GLU A 296 -3.94 -11.42 21.31
CA GLU A 296 -3.31 -10.86 22.51
C GLU A 296 -3.66 -9.37 22.65
N ARG A 297 -3.60 -8.61 21.55
CA ARG A 297 -3.85 -7.16 21.53
C ARG A 297 -5.33 -6.80 21.78
N TYR A 298 -6.25 -7.55 21.19
CA TYR A 298 -7.68 -7.20 21.16
C TYR A 298 -8.60 -8.28 21.78
N GLY A 299 -8.03 -9.35 22.33
CA GLY A 299 -8.81 -10.46 22.88
C GLY A 299 -9.70 -11.14 21.83
N HIS A 300 -10.86 -11.64 22.25
CA HIS A 300 -11.82 -12.26 21.35
C HIS A 300 -12.44 -11.31 20.32
N ALA A 301 -12.27 -9.98 20.47
CA ALA A 301 -12.74 -9.03 19.47
C ALA A 301 -12.01 -9.19 18.12
N ALA A 302 -10.75 -9.64 18.13
CA ALA A 302 -9.99 -9.94 16.90
C ALA A 302 -10.45 -11.20 16.15
N LYS A 303 -11.35 -12.01 16.71
CA LYS A 303 -11.91 -13.16 15.99
C LYS A 303 -12.73 -12.68 14.79
N ASN A 304 -12.62 -13.38 13.67
CA ASN A 304 -13.33 -13.08 12.43
C ASN A 304 -13.04 -11.67 11.88
N GLN A 305 -11.82 -11.17 12.11
CA GLN A 305 -11.32 -9.96 11.47
C GLN A 305 -10.18 -10.32 10.53
N TYR A 306 -10.05 -9.55 9.46
CA TYR A 306 -9.02 -9.71 8.45
C TYR A 306 -8.18 -8.43 8.34
N PRO A 307 -6.85 -8.48 8.46
CA PRO A 307 -6.00 -7.32 8.24
C PRO A 307 -5.97 -6.92 6.77
N LEU A 308 -6.13 -5.62 6.49
CA LEU A 308 -6.00 -5.06 5.14
C LEU A 308 -4.57 -4.57 4.94
N HIS A 309 -3.70 -5.43 4.42
CA HIS A 309 -2.29 -5.10 4.24
C HIS A 309 -2.06 -4.19 3.03
N ASP A 310 -2.44 -4.68 1.86
CA ASP A 310 -2.12 -4.07 0.57
C ASP A 310 -2.66 -2.66 0.36
N PRO A 311 -3.89 -2.31 0.82
CA PRO A 311 -4.42 -0.97 0.59
C PRO A 311 -3.57 0.12 1.24
N ILE A 312 -2.80 -0.18 2.28
CA ILE A 312 -1.95 0.81 2.98
C ILE A 312 -0.84 1.33 2.06
N ALA A 313 -0.26 0.47 1.21
CA ALA A 313 0.77 0.87 0.26
C ALA A 313 0.22 1.85 -0.80
N VAL A 314 -0.98 1.59 -1.31
CA VAL A 314 -1.69 2.50 -2.21
C VAL A 314 -2.08 3.78 -1.47
N PHE A 315 -2.58 3.66 -0.23
CA PHE A 315 -3.01 4.76 0.60
C PHE A 315 -1.89 5.76 0.88
N PHE A 316 -0.66 5.30 1.11
CA PHE A 316 0.50 6.18 1.27
C PHE A 316 0.72 7.11 0.05
N VAL A 317 0.58 6.58 -1.16
CA VAL A 317 0.78 7.39 -2.37
C VAL A 317 -0.34 8.41 -2.56
N LEU A 318 -1.58 8.03 -2.22
CA LEU A 318 -2.75 8.87 -2.38
C LEU A 318 -2.84 9.95 -1.30
N PHE A 319 -2.65 9.56 -0.04
CA PHE A 319 -2.86 10.34 1.19
C PHE A 319 -1.59 10.36 2.07
N PRO A 320 -0.45 10.87 1.59
CA PRO A 320 0.81 10.87 2.35
C PRO A 320 0.74 11.67 3.65
N GLU A 321 -0.23 12.57 3.80
CA GLU A 321 -0.52 13.32 5.02
C GLU A 321 -0.97 12.41 6.18
N ALA A 322 -1.59 11.27 5.88
CA ALA A 322 -2.00 10.30 6.91
C ALA A 322 -0.80 9.64 7.61
N PHE A 323 0.41 9.79 7.06
CA PHE A 323 1.65 9.22 7.57
C PHE A 323 2.55 10.29 8.21
N ARG A 324 1.97 11.39 8.70
CA ARG A 324 2.71 12.50 9.30
C ARG A 324 2.17 12.83 10.69
N ASN A 325 3.07 13.31 11.55
CA ASN A 325 2.72 13.99 12.79
C ASN A 325 2.72 15.52 12.56
N GLU A 326 1.83 16.28 13.20
CA GLU A 326 1.84 17.75 13.18
C GLU A 326 3.21 18.32 13.61
N LYS A 327 3.91 17.63 14.53
CA LYS A 327 5.25 18.02 14.99
C LYS A 327 6.39 17.74 14.00
N ASP A 328 6.18 16.86 13.03
CA ASP A 328 7.20 16.46 12.05
C ASP A 328 6.98 17.09 10.66
N ARG A 329 6.02 18.02 10.55
CA ARG A 329 5.56 18.62 9.28
C ARG A 329 6.69 19.17 8.39
N GLU A 330 7.79 19.66 8.98
CA GLU A 330 8.94 20.22 8.24
C GLU A 330 9.90 19.17 7.67
N LYS A 331 10.13 18.03 8.32
CA LYS A 331 11.01 16.96 7.79
C LYS A 331 10.43 16.27 6.54
N TYR A 332 9.10 16.29 6.40
CA TYR A 332 8.34 15.56 5.38
C TYR A 332 7.94 16.39 4.16
N LEU A 333 8.09 17.72 4.21
CA LEU A 333 7.96 18.57 3.02
C LEU A 333 8.96 18.13 1.92
N ASN A 334 10.16 17.66 2.31
CA ASN A 334 11.21 17.20 1.39
C ASN A 334 10.95 15.83 0.70
N LEU A 335 10.05 15.00 1.24
CA LEU A 335 9.68 13.70 0.63
C LEU A 335 8.77 13.85 -0.60
N HIS A 336 8.06 14.98 -0.70
CA HIS A 336 7.13 15.26 -1.81
C HIS A 336 7.43 16.58 -2.55
N GLU A 337 8.22 17.50 -1.98
CA GLU A 337 8.68 18.72 -2.63
C GLU A 337 10.22 18.75 -2.70
N VAL A 338 10.84 18.07 -3.67
CA VAL A 338 12.05 18.62 -4.29
C VAL A 338 11.95 18.36 -5.79
N ALA A 339 11.25 19.29 -6.43
CA ALA A 339 11.49 19.67 -7.82
C ALA A 339 11.82 21.17 -7.88
N ARG A 340 12.37 21.69 -6.78
CA ARG A 340 12.87 23.05 -6.61
C ARG A 340 14.17 22.87 -5.83
N GLU A 341 15.29 23.15 -6.48
CA GLU A 341 16.69 23.04 -6.03
C GLU A 341 17.48 22.05 -6.89
N ASP A 342 17.60 22.41 -8.17
CA ASP A 342 18.83 22.22 -8.95
C ASP A 342 18.99 23.50 -9.78
N ASP A 343 19.08 24.63 -9.07
CA ASP A 343 19.67 25.85 -9.57
C ASP A 343 20.12 26.69 -8.36
N ASP A 344 21.44 26.72 -8.17
CA ASP A 344 22.21 27.77 -7.48
C ASP A 344 22.45 27.66 -5.96
N ARG A 345 23.77 27.57 -5.64
CA ARG A 345 24.51 27.91 -4.38
C ARG A 345 24.65 26.80 -3.33
N GLY A 346 25.85 26.46 -2.82
CA GLY A 346 27.10 27.21 -2.74
C GLY A 346 27.29 27.82 -1.35
N GLN A 347 28.08 27.13 -0.51
CA GLN A 347 28.75 27.60 0.72
C GLN A 347 27.93 28.33 1.80
N ARG A 348 27.90 27.79 3.03
CA ARG A 348 28.45 28.44 4.25
C ARG A 348 28.37 27.55 5.50
N GLN A 349 29.31 27.82 6.40
CA GLN A 349 29.74 27.09 7.59
C GLN A 349 28.98 27.46 8.88
N ASN A 350 29.07 26.51 9.84
CA ASN A 350 29.28 26.60 11.30
C ASN A 350 28.37 27.43 12.23
N GLY A 351 28.02 26.82 13.37
CA GLY A 351 27.63 27.47 14.62
C GLY A 351 27.22 26.45 15.71
N GLU A 352 27.95 26.40 16.82
CA GLU A 352 27.85 25.49 17.97
C GLU A 352 26.91 25.98 19.11
N ASP A 353 26.77 25.12 20.13
CA ASP A 353 26.36 25.33 21.55
C ASP A 353 24.85 25.40 21.88
N GLY A 354 24.30 24.82 22.97
CA GLY A 354 24.85 24.17 24.17
C GLY A 354 23.74 23.66 25.11
N ASP A 355 24.16 22.96 26.18
CA ASP A 355 23.40 22.10 27.11
C ASP A 355 22.49 22.77 28.17
N GLY A 356 21.58 21.99 28.79
CA GLY A 356 20.93 22.32 30.06
C GLY A 356 20.05 21.21 30.67
N GLU A 357 20.57 20.54 31.72
CA GLU A 357 19.92 19.46 32.50
C GLU A 357 18.80 19.95 33.47
N GLN A 358 17.85 19.05 33.75
CA GLN A 358 16.70 19.22 34.66
C GLN A 358 16.94 18.58 36.05
N GLN A 359 16.40 19.21 37.10
CA GLN A 359 16.35 18.68 38.48
C GLN A 359 14.95 18.15 38.87
N SER A 360 14.96 17.24 39.85
CA SER A 360 13.95 16.24 40.22
C SER A 360 13.07 16.54 41.45
N GLY A 361 11.89 15.91 41.49
CA GLY A 361 11.22 15.34 42.70
C GLY A 361 9.81 15.90 43.03
N PRO A 362 8.93 15.22 43.83
CA PRO A 362 8.92 13.83 44.31
C PRO A 362 7.63 13.05 43.92
N ALA A 363 7.61 11.75 44.23
CA ALA A 363 6.66 10.72 43.79
C ALA A 363 5.39 10.54 44.66
N ALA A 364 4.31 10.02 44.06
CA ALA A 364 3.25 9.28 44.77
C ALA A 364 2.54 8.21 43.90
N ALA A 365 2.62 6.96 44.39
CA ALA A 365 1.76 5.76 44.28
C ALA A 365 1.54 5.02 42.92
N PRO A 366 1.45 3.67 42.94
CA PRO A 366 1.97 2.79 41.90
C PRO A 366 0.97 2.53 40.77
N THR A 367 1.45 2.60 39.53
CA THR A 367 0.74 2.12 38.34
C THR A 367 1.55 1.02 37.65
N LEU A 368 0.81 0.14 36.98
CA LEU A 368 1.16 -1.14 36.34
C LEU A 368 2.56 -1.20 35.69
N PRO A 369 3.19 -2.39 35.57
CA PRO A 369 4.49 -2.53 34.92
C PRO A 369 4.45 -1.92 33.52
N ASN A 370 5.22 -0.84 33.36
CA ASN A 370 5.34 -0.06 32.16
C ASN A 370 6.16 -0.87 31.15
N TYR A 371 5.51 -1.68 30.34
CA TYR A 371 6.07 -1.97 29.02
C TYR A 371 6.01 -0.65 28.27
N SER A 372 7.15 0.05 28.21
CA SER A 372 7.32 1.24 27.39
C SER A 372 6.90 0.91 25.96
N SER A 373 5.67 1.27 25.60
CA SER A 373 5.25 1.39 24.20
C SER A 373 6.24 2.34 23.50
N PRO A 374 6.63 2.10 22.24
CA PRO A 374 7.62 2.92 21.55
C PRO A 374 7.00 4.28 21.18
N GLN A 375 6.92 5.18 22.15
CA GLN A 375 6.56 6.59 21.98
C GLN A 375 7.65 7.37 21.22
N SER A 376 8.81 6.76 20.99
CA SER A 376 9.97 7.33 20.29
C SER A 376 9.93 7.17 18.78
N LEU A 377 9.08 6.29 18.22
CA LEU A 377 9.04 6.05 16.77
C LEU A 377 8.12 7.07 16.07
N GLY A 378 8.66 7.74 15.05
CA GLY A 378 7.92 8.58 14.11
C GLY A 378 6.93 7.77 13.26
N PHE A 379 6.07 8.45 12.51
CA PHE A 379 5.12 7.76 11.61
C PHE A 379 5.85 6.96 10.52
N VAL A 380 6.95 7.52 10.01
CA VAL A 380 7.85 6.88 9.06
C VAL A 380 9.29 7.16 9.48
N GLU A 381 10.17 6.17 9.39
CA GLU A 381 11.59 6.37 9.69
C GLU A 381 12.49 5.67 8.69
N LYS A 382 13.62 6.30 8.37
CA LYS A 382 14.61 5.71 7.49
C LYS A 382 15.63 4.91 8.29
N HIS A 383 15.81 3.67 7.88
CA HIS A 383 16.72 2.72 8.51
C HIS A 383 17.51 1.98 7.44
N ARG A 384 18.57 1.30 7.87
CA ARG A 384 19.24 0.30 7.07
C ARG A 384 18.50 -1.03 7.22
N VAL A 385 18.06 -1.60 6.11
CA VAL A 385 17.27 -2.83 6.06
C VAL A 385 17.96 -3.85 5.16
N PHE A 386 18.05 -5.09 5.63
CA PHE A 386 18.61 -6.21 4.90
C PHE A 386 17.59 -7.34 4.81
N VAL A 387 17.80 -8.24 3.85
CA VAL A 387 17.01 -9.47 3.72
C VAL A 387 17.94 -10.68 3.79
N ASP A 388 17.60 -11.61 4.66
CA ASP A 388 18.26 -12.90 4.72
C ASP A 388 17.72 -13.83 3.62
N VAL A 389 18.62 -14.52 2.92
CA VAL A 389 18.29 -15.52 1.90
C VAL A 389 18.80 -16.91 2.28
N THR A 390 19.53 -17.03 3.39
CA THR A 390 20.15 -18.28 3.79
C THR A 390 19.10 -19.30 4.23
N THR A 391 19.14 -20.48 3.61
CA THR A 391 18.40 -21.65 4.08
C THR A 391 19.35 -22.46 4.93
N THR A 392 19.28 -22.35 6.26
CA THR A 392 20.03 -23.30 7.10
C THR A 392 19.36 -24.67 6.96
N GLY A 393 20.02 -25.57 6.23
CA GLY A 393 19.68 -26.99 6.26
C GLY A 393 19.98 -27.58 7.65
N PRO A 394 19.42 -28.75 8.00
CA PRO A 394 19.60 -29.37 9.32
C PRO A 394 21.04 -29.77 9.70
N GLY A 395 22.06 -29.38 8.94
CA GLY A 395 23.46 -29.81 9.10
C GLY A 395 24.52 -28.71 9.28
N SER A 396 24.20 -27.41 9.24
CA SER A 396 25.23 -26.35 9.33
C SER A 396 25.04 -25.44 10.54
N LEU A 397 25.43 -25.92 11.71
CA LEU A 397 25.52 -25.19 12.99
C LEU A 397 26.77 -24.28 13.07
N GLN A 398 27.18 -23.64 11.97
CA GLN A 398 28.33 -22.73 11.95
C GLN A 398 28.00 -21.38 11.31
N SER A 399 27.03 -20.67 11.87
CA SER A 399 27.10 -19.21 11.98
C SER A 399 26.13 -18.76 13.09
N SER A 400 26.54 -17.75 13.86
CA SER A 400 25.79 -17.20 15.00
C SER A 400 24.56 -16.36 14.61
N ARG A 401 24.06 -16.50 13.37
CA ARG A 401 22.83 -15.85 12.89
C ARG A 401 21.96 -16.88 12.17
N LEU A 402 21.15 -17.60 12.94
CA LEU A 402 20.04 -18.40 12.42
C LEU A 402 18.89 -17.45 12.09
N SER A 403 18.90 -16.84 10.92
CA SER A 403 17.77 -16.03 10.44
C SER A 403 17.10 -16.74 9.26
N PRO A 404 15.77 -16.92 9.28
CA PRO A 404 15.06 -17.61 8.21
C PRO A 404 15.04 -16.78 6.92
N ALA A 405 15.21 -17.45 5.78
CA ALA A 405 15.13 -16.80 4.48
C ALA A 405 13.80 -16.04 4.27
N GLY A 406 13.92 -14.78 3.87
CA GLY A 406 12.84 -13.81 3.74
C GLY A 406 12.75 -12.83 4.92
N GLN A 407 13.50 -13.04 6.01
CA GLN A 407 13.48 -12.10 7.15
C GLN A 407 14.05 -10.74 6.73
N THR A 408 13.26 -9.68 6.95
CA THR A 408 13.71 -8.30 6.88
C THR A 408 14.35 -7.89 8.21
N VAL A 409 15.65 -7.63 8.20
CA VAL A 409 16.43 -7.23 9.37
C VAL A 409 16.64 -5.72 9.34
N VAL A 410 16.13 -5.02 10.36
CA VAL A 410 16.26 -3.58 10.51
C VAL A 410 17.39 -3.26 11.49
N ASP A 411 18.34 -2.43 11.05
CA ASP A 411 19.43 -1.92 11.88
C ASP A 411 19.07 -0.56 12.47
N PHE A 412 18.57 -0.59 13.70
CA PHE A 412 18.21 0.60 14.49
C PHE A 412 19.40 1.36 15.06
N ASP A 413 20.60 0.77 15.04
CA ASP A 413 21.81 1.39 15.60
C ASP A 413 22.56 2.21 14.53
N SER A 414 22.23 2.04 13.25
CA SER A 414 22.82 2.80 12.14
C SER A 414 22.62 4.33 12.30
N ARG A 415 23.71 5.05 12.55
CA ARG A 415 23.70 6.51 12.74
C ARG A 415 24.01 7.29 11.47
N GLU A 416 24.66 6.68 10.49
CA GLU A 416 25.07 7.35 9.25
C GLU A 416 23.96 7.34 8.19
N GLU A 417 23.55 8.51 7.72
CA GLU A 417 22.46 8.67 6.75
C GLU A 417 22.76 7.97 5.40
N GLY A 418 24.04 7.88 5.03
CA GLY A 418 24.49 7.20 3.81
C GLY A 418 24.35 5.67 3.85
N GLU A 419 24.18 5.07 5.04
CA GLU A 419 23.98 3.63 5.19
C GLU A 419 22.51 3.22 5.12
N LYS A 420 21.58 4.18 5.26
CA LYS A 420 20.14 3.95 5.28
C LYS A 420 19.58 3.86 3.86
N ASN A 421 18.88 2.77 3.57
CA ASN A 421 18.36 2.46 2.24
C ASN A 421 16.83 2.52 2.14
N LEU A 422 16.10 2.52 3.26
CA LEU A 422 14.66 2.28 3.23
C LEU A 422 13.91 3.02 4.34
N PHE A 423 12.82 3.69 3.98
CA PHE A 423 11.85 4.18 4.95
C PHE A 423 10.92 3.05 5.39
N ILE A 424 10.50 3.05 6.64
CA ILE A 424 9.59 2.07 7.24
C ILE A 424 8.40 2.81 7.82
N ALA A 425 7.18 2.41 7.44
CA ALA A 425 5.96 2.97 7.99
C ALA A 425 5.59 2.26 9.31
N PHE A 426 5.46 3.02 10.40
CA PHE A 426 5.11 2.51 11.72
C PHE A 426 3.72 2.97 12.19
N ARG A 427 3.24 4.12 11.70
CA ARG A 427 1.93 4.68 12.09
C ARG A 427 1.24 5.33 10.90
N MET A 428 -0.07 5.37 10.96
CA MET A 428 -0.91 6.16 10.05
C MET A 428 -2.21 6.59 10.73
N ASP A 429 -2.91 7.54 10.12
CA ASP A 429 -4.28 7.90 10.47
C ASP A 429 -5.26 6.82 9.99
N PHE A 430 -5.64 5.92 10.89
CA PHE A 430 -6.60 4.85 10.60
C PHE A 430 -8.03 5.36 10.37
N GLU A 431 -8.41 6.49 10.97
CA GLU A 431 -9.74 7.05 10.77
C GLU A 431 -9.89 7.53 9.32
N MET A 432 -8.88 8.27 8.84
CA MET A 432 -8.80 8.67 7.44
C MET A 432 -8.74 7.45 6.52
N PHE A 433 -7.90 6.46 6.84
CA PHE A 433 -7.81 5.21 6.06
C PHE A 433 -9.18 4.55 5.85
N TRP A 434 -9.92 4.28 6.93
CA TRP A 434 -11.21 3.61 6.83
C TRP A 434 -12.26 4.43 6.09
N LYS A 435 -12.26 5.76 6.29
CA LYS A 435 -13.15 6.68 5.60
C LYS A 435 -12.92 6.62 4.08
N GLU A 436 -11.68 6.68 3.64
CA GLU A 436 -11.32 6.72 2.22
C GLU A 436 -11.51 5.35 1.53
N ILE A 437 -11.31 4.24 2.24
CA ILE A 437 -11.68 2.91 1.72
C ILE A 437 -13.19 2.83 1.48
N LEU A 438 -14.03 3.29 2.42
CA LEU A 438 -15.48 3.30 2.25
C LEU A 438 -15.90 4.21 1.09
N ALA A 439 -15.27 5.38 0.96
CA ALA A 439 -15.52 6.29 -0.16
C ALA A 439 -15.13 5.67 -1.51
N ALA A 440 -14.02 4.92 -1.57
CA ALA A 440 -13.58 4.22 -2.77
C ALA A 440 -14.55 3.11 -3.18
N ILE A 441 -14.99 2.29 -2.22
CA ILE A 441 -16.00 1.24 -2.45
C ILE A 441 -17.30 1.86 -2.95
N ARG A 442 -17.76 2.96 -2.34
CA ARG A 442 -18.95 3.69 -2.78
C ARG A 442 -18.83 4.13 -4.23
N THR A 443 -17.75 4.85 -4.53
CA THR A 443 -17.49 5.42 -5.87
C THR A 443 -17.47 4.36 -6.96
N CYS A 444 -16.83 3.22 -6.70
CA CYS A 444 -16.75 2.13 -7.67
C CYS A 444 -18.04 1.31 -7.75
N GLY A 445 -18.78 1.19 -6.64
CA GLY A 445 -19.99 0.36 -6.57
C GLY A 445 -21.26 1.02 -7.11
N GLU A 446 -21.31 2.34 -7.24
CA GLU A 446 -22.49 3.04 -7.81
C GLU A 446 -22.72 2.72 -9.30
N LYS A 447 -21.70 2.26 -10.03
CA LYS A 447 -21.83 1.78 -11.41
C LYS A 447 -22.35 0.35 -11.43
N ARG A 448 -23.66 0.19 -11.65
CA ARG A 448 -24.25 -1.13 -11.89
C ARG A 448 -23.65 -1.75 -13.15
N ILE A 449 -23.02 -2.90 -12.99
CA ILE A 449 -22.65 -3.76 -14.11
C ILE A 449 -23.91 -4.52 -14.48
N VAL A 450 -24.49 -4.17 -15.62
CA VAL A 450 -25.51 -5.01 -16.22
C VAL A 450 -24.76 -6.24 -16.71
N ALA A 451 -24.97 -7.38 -16.04
CA ALA A 451 -24.50 -8.65 -16.55
C ALA A 451 -25.18 -8.87 -17.91
N GLU A 452 -24.38 -8.87 -18.99
CA GLU A 452 -24.81 -9.33 -20.32
C GLU A 452 -24.80 -10.86 -20.39
#